data_AF-A0AAW9KMN6-F1
#
_entry.id   AF-A0AAW9KMN6-F1
#
_cell.length_a   1.000
_cell.length_b   1.000
_cell.length_c   1.000
_cell.angle_alpha   90.00
_cell.angle_beta   90.00
_cell.angle_gamma   90.00
#
_symmetry.space_group_name_H-M   'P 1'
#
loop_
_entity.id
_entity.type
_entity.pdbx_description
1 polymer ?
#
loop_
_entity_poly.entity_id
_entity_poly.type
_entity_poly.pdbx_seq_one_letter_code
_entity_poly.pdbx_strand_id
1 'polypeptide(L)'
;VQSGFCIPGMVISAKGLLDKNLNPTEDEIKNALKGNICRCTGYVKIIKAINLVAELLRNNEEVPKVYCKGLVGENLPRIDAEIKTLGIGKYADDLHFDGKLYGSALRAKYPRALVKNIDTSKAKALE
;
A
#
# COMPACT_ATOMS: atom_id res chain seq x y z
N VAL A 1 -3.79 -9.44 -1.13
CA VAL A 1 -3.75 -7.96 -1.00
C VAL A 1 -5.15 -7.34 -1.15
N GLN A 2 -5.45 -6.22 -0.48
CA GLN A 2 -6.72 -5.46 -0.62
C GLN A 2 -6.56 -4.26 -1.59
N SER A 3 -6.49 -3.02 -1.09
CA SER A 3 -6.24 -1.84 -1.94
C SER A 3 -4.85 -1.88 -2.59
N GLY A 4 -3.85 -2.39 -1.87
CA GLY A 4 -2.47 -2.57 -2.36
C GLY A 4 -1.53 -1.43 -2.06
N PHE A 5 -2.04 -0.24 -1.76
CA PHE A 5 -1.23 0.99 -1.68
C PHE A 5 -0.06 0.91 -0.69
N CYS A 6 -0.27 0.28 0.46
CA CYS A 6 0.76 0.12 1.49
C CYS A 6 1.66 -1.12 1.29
N ILE A 7 1.31 -2.05 0.39
CA ILE A 7 1.95 -3.37 0.32
C ILE A 7 3.40 -3.31 -0.15
N PRO A 8 3.79 -2.51 -1.15
CA PRO A 8 5.20 -2.41 -1.53
C PRO A 8 6.11 -2.03 -0.35
N GLY A 9 5.69 -1.06 0.47
CA GLY A 9 6.42 -0.68 1.69
C GLY A 9 6.47 -1.80 2.74
N MET A 10 5.37 -2.54 2.91
CA MET A 10 5.33 -3.71 3.80
C MET A 10 6.30 -4.80 3.36
N VAL A 11 6.37 -5.09 2.06
CA VAL A 11 7.26 -6.10 1.48
C VAL A 11 8.71 -5.71 1.69
N ILE A 12 9.08 -4.45 1.38
CA ILE A 12 10.45 -3.95 1.57
C ILE A 12 10.85 -4.01 3.05
N SER A 13 9.97 -3.56 3.96
CA SER A 13 10.26 -3.60 5.39
C SER A 13 10.39 -5.04 5.92
N ALA A 14 9.49 -5.93 5.52
CA ALA A 14 9.56 -7.35 5.89
C ALA A 14 10.85 -8.00 5.38
N LYS A 15 11.24 -7.73 4.14
CA LYS A 15 12.51 -8.21 3.58
C LYS A 15 13.70 -7.75 4.41
N GLY A 16 13.74 -6.46 4.78
CA GLY A 16 14.80 -5.91 5.62
C GLY A 16 14.90 -6.54 7.02
N LEU A 17 13.78 -7.00 7.58
CA LEU A 17 13.75 -7.80 8.81
C LEU A 17 14.30 -9.22 8.57
N LEU A 18 13.77 -9.91 7.56
CA LEU A 18 14.09 -11.32 7.28
C LEU A 18 15.52 -11.53 6.80
N ASP A 19 16.14 -10.52 6.20
CA ASP A 19 17.57 -10.55 5.86
C ASP A 19 18.50 -10.64 7.07
N LYS A 20 17.98 -10.31 8.27
CA LYS A 20 18.74 -10.34 9.53
C LYS A 20 18.27 -11.44 10.47
N ASN A 21 16.97 -11.73 10.46
CA ASN A 21 16.36 -12.70 11.35
C ASN A 21 15.26 -13.49 10.62
N LEU A 22 15.53 -14.77 10.30
CA LEU A 22 14.57 -15.70 9.70
C LEU A 22 13.64 -16.37 10.71
N ASN A 23 13.72 -16.02 12.00
CA ASN A 23 12.79 -16.46 13.02
C ASN A 23 12.35 -15.28 13.92
N PRO A 24 11.76 -14.21 13.33
CA PRO A 24 11.35 -13.05 14.08
C PRO A 24 10.14 -13.38 14.97
N THR A 25 10.12 -12.81 16.15
CA THR A 25 8.93 -12.76 17.00
C THR A 25 7.87 -11.85 16.39
N GLU A 26 6.61 -12.02 16.80
CA GLU A 26 5.53 -11.16 16.31
C GLU A 26 5.77 -9.68 16.66
N ASP A 27 6.37 -9.38 17.81
CA ASP A 27 6.68 -8.01 18.22
C ASP A 27 7.80 -7.39 17.37
N GLU A 28 8.81 -8.17 16.96
CA GLU A 28 9.82 -7.72 15.99
C GLU A 28 9.19 -7.41 14.63
N ILE A 29 8.25 -8.23 14.17
CA ILE A 29 7.50 -7.96 12.93
C ILE A 29 6.71 -6.66 13.06
N LYS A 30 5.94 -6.49 14.15
CA LYS A 30 5.19 -5.25 14.41
C LYS A 30 6.10 -4.03 14.44
N ASN A 31 7.25 -4.15 15.10
CA ASN A 31 8.26 -3.09 15.16
C ASN A 31 8.84 -2.75 13.79
N ALA A 32 9.11 -3.73 12.93
CA ALA A 32 9.56 -3.51 11.56
C ALA A 32 8.48 -2.79 10.72
N LEU A 33 7.21 -3.16 10.94
CA LEU A 33 6.09 -2.58 10.21
C LEU A 33 5.58 -1.24 10.76
N LYS A 34 6.11 -0.73 11.88
CA LYS A 34 5.57 0.47 12.57
C LYS A 34 5.41 1.72 11.69
N GLY A 35 6.28 1.89 10.68
CA GLY A 35 6.21 2.99 9.72
C GLY A 35 5.29 2.74 8.53
N ASN A 36 4.83 1.50 8.34
CA ASN A 36 3.97 1.07 7.24
C ASN A 36 2.53 0.95 7.74
N ILE A 37 1.73 2.00 7.52
CA ILE A 37 0.34 2.03 8.00
C ILE A 37 -0.57 1.31 7.01
N CYS A 38 -1.40 0.39 7.51
CA CYS A 38 -2.46 -0.26 6.74
C CYS A 38 -3.85 0.07 7.29
N ARG A 39 -4.73 0.61 6.44
CA ARG A 39 -6.13 0.87 6.81
C ARG A 39 -7.12 -0.22 6.43
N CYS A 40 -6.69 -1.19 5.63
CA CYS A 40 -7.58 -2.18 5.01
C CYS A 40 -7.62 -3.53 5.74
N THR A 41 -6.47 -4.04 6.20
CA THR A 41 -6.33 -5.45 6.60
C THR A 41 -6.29 -5.70 8.10
N GLY A 42 -6.04 -4.67 8.92
CA GLY A 42 -5.79 -4.84 10.35
C GLY A 42 -4.50 -5.63 10.68
N TYR A 43 -3.54 -5.69 9.76
CA TYR A 43 -2.19 -6.31 9.90
C TYR A 43 -2.13 -7.83 10.03
N VAL A 44 -3.15 -8.50 10.58
CA VAL A 44 -3.15 -9.95 10.87
C VAL A 44 -2.69 -10.78 9.66
N LYS A 45 -3.25 -10.53 8.48
CA LYS A 45 -2.88 -11.29 7.26
C LYS A 45 -1.47 -10.97 6.74
N ILE A 46 -0.95 -9.78 7.03
CA ILE A 46 0.41 -9.38 6.64
C ILE A 46 1.42 -10.07 7.55
N ILE A 47 1.20 -10.03 8.87
CA ILE A 47 2.05 -10.72 9.85
C ILE A 47 2.09 -12.22 9.58
N LYS A 48 0.93 -12.85 9.31
CA LYS A 48 0.87 -14.27 8.92
C LYS A 48 1.69 -14.57 7.65
N ALA A 49 1.65 -13.69 6.65
CA ALA A 49 2.43 -13.87 5.42
C ALA A 49 3.94 -13.74 5.68
N ILE A 50 4.36 -12.82 6.55
CA ILE A 50 5.77 -12.67 6.93
C ILE A 50 6.27 -13.90 7.68
N ASN A 51 5.50 -14.42 8.65
CA ASN A 51 5.85 -15.66 9.36
C ASN A 51 5.98 -16.84 8.40
N LEU A 52 5.04 -17.00 7.46
CA LEU A 52 5.11 -18.05 6.44
C LEU A 52 6.37 -17.93 5.59
N VAL A 53 6.71 -16.73 5.10
CA VAL A 53 7.91 -16.54 4.28
C VAL A 53 9.19 -16.76 5.10
N ALA A 54 9.22 -16.35 6.38
CA ALA A 54 10.33 -16.62 7.27
C ALA A 54 10.59 -18.14 7.43
N GLU A 55 9.52 -18.92 7.55
CA GLU A 55 9.58 -20.38 7.61
C GLU A 55 10.09 -21.00 6.31
N LEU A 56 9.52 -20.61 5.17
CA LEU A 56 9.95 -21.10 3.86
C LEU A 56 11.43 -20.81 3.59
N LEU A 57 11.89 -19.59 3.90
CA LEU A 57 13.30 -19.21 3.72
C LEU A 57 14.24 -20.00 4.64
N ARG A 58 13.84 -20.25 5.89
CA ARG A 58 14.63 -21.02 6.84
C ARG A 58 14.79 -22.49 6.42
N ASN A 59 13.72 -23.06 5.86
CA ASN A 59 13.70 -24.45 5.42
C ASN A 59 14.17 -24.63 3.96
N ASN A 60 14.46 -23.54 3.26
CA ASN A 60 14.77 -23.54 1.82
C ASN A 60 13.66 -24.20 0.98
N GLU A 61 12.41 -23.89 1.31
CA GLU A 61 11.21 -24.42 0.66
C GLU A 61 10.64 -23.41 -0.36
N GLU A 62 9.98 -23.94 -1.38
CA GLU A 62 9.28 -23.12 -2.37
C GLU A 62 7.96 -22.56 -1.83
N VAL A 63 7.52 -21.43 -2.38
CA VAL A 63 6.21 -20.86 -2.07
C VAL A 63 5.11 -21.84 -2.50
N PRO A 64 4.20 -22.27 -1.61
CA PRO A 64 3.14 -23.21 -1.95
C PRO A 64 2.26 -22.71 -3.08
N LYS A 65 2.02 -23.55 -4.09
CA LYS A 65 1.06 -23.25 -5.15
C LYS A 65 -0.36 -23.34 -4.60
N VAL A 66 -1.13 -22.28 -4.79
CA VAL A 66 -2.55 -22.25 -4.41
C VAL A 66 -3.37 -22.80 -5.59
N TYR A 67 -4.04 -23.92 -5.38
CA TYR A 67 -5.01 -24.46 -6.33
C TYR A 67 -6.43 -24.15 -5.86
N CYS A 68 -7.27 -23.72 -6.80
CA CYS A 68 -8.67 -23.36 -6.56
C CYS A 68 -9.50 -23.72 -7.80
N LYS A 69 -10.74 -24.18 -7.60
CA LYS A 69 -11.65 -24.53 -8.69
C LYS A 69 -12.42 -23.32 -9.24
N GLY A 70 -12.34 -22.18 -8.56
CA GLY A 70 -13.04 -20.96 -8.96
C GLY A 70 -14.50 -20.95 -8.55
N LEU A 71 -14.89 -21.78 -7.58
CA LEU A 71 -16.26 -21.89 -7.12
C LEU A 71 -16.59 -20.79 -6.10
N VAL A 72 -17.87 -20.42 -6.03
CA VAL A 72 -18.36 -19.45 -5.04
C VAL A 72 -18.09 -19.97 -3.62
N GLY A 73 -17.45 -19.14 -2.80
CA GLY A 73 -17.07 -19.48 -1.42
C GLY A 73 -15.66 -20.05 -1.26
N GLU A 74 -14.95 -20.36 -2.36
CA GLU A 74 -13.55 -20.77 -2.28
C GLU A 74 -12.61 -19.60 -1.97
N ASN A 75 -11.49 -19.90 -1.30
CA ASN A 75 -10.43 -18.94 -1.08
C ASN A 75 -9.60 -18.80 -2.36
N LEU A 76 -9.85 -17.72 -3.09
CA LEU A 76 -9.24 -17.45 -4.37
C LEU A 76 -8.20 -16.31 -4.22
N PRO A 77 -6.99 -16.45 -4.77
CA PRO A 77 -6.09 -15.30 -4.92
C PRO A 77 -6.76 -14.26 -5.81
N ARG A 78 -6.74 -12.99 -5.38
CA ARG A 78 -7.26 -11.92 -6.23
C ARG A 78 -6.37 -11.72 -7.44
N ILE A 79 -6.99 -11.52 -8.60
CA ILE A 79 -6.31 -11.29 -9.89
C ILE A 79 -5.32 -10.12 -9.85
N ASP A 80 -5.64 -9.09 -9.07
CA ASP A 80 -4.82 -7.89 -8.92
C ASP A 80 -3.81 -7.97 -7.76
N ALA A 81 -3.75 -9.09 -7.03
CA ALA A 81 -2.93 -9.19 -5.84
C ALA A 81 -1.44 -9.14 -6.17
N GLU A 82 -1.02 -9.80 -7.25
CA GLU A 82 0.39 -9.87 -7.66
C GLU A 82 0.91 -8.49 -8.06
N ILE A 83 0.25 -7.81 -9.01
CA ILE A 83 0.67 -6.49 -9.48
C ILE A 83 0.71 -5.45 -8.35
N LYS A 84 -0.20 -5.56 -7.36
CA LYS A 84 -0.22 -4.69 -6.18
C LYS A 84 0.89 -5.03 -5.18
N THR A 85 1.30 -6.29 -5.10
CA THR A 85 2.40 -6.72 -4.22
C THR A 85 3.74 -6.28 -4.79
N LEU A 86 3.90 -6.40 -6.12
CA LEU A 86 5.12 -6.03 -6.84
C LEU A 86 5.28 -4.52 -7.06
N GLY A 87 4.27 -3.71 -6.71
CA GLY A 87 4.31 -2.26 -6.95
C GLY A 87 4.18 -1.87 -8.43
N ILE A 88 3.71 -2.78 -9.28
CA ILE A 88 3.47 -2.53 -10.71
C ILE A 88 2.10 -1.91 -10.95
N GLY A 89 1.15 -2.18 -10.05
CA GLY A 89 -0.19 -1.59 -10.09
C GLY A 89 -0.10 -0.07 -9.94
N LYS A 90 -0.66 0.66 -10.90
CA LYS A 90 -0.69 2.13 -10.91
C LYS A 90 -1.91 2.68 -10.17
N TYR A 91 -1.69 3.71 -9.37
CA TYR A 91 -2.69 4.55 -8.75
C TYR A 91 -2.76 5.90 -9.47
N ALA A 92 -3.74 6.74 -9.10
CA ALA A 92 -3.98 8.01 -9.77
C ALA A 92 -2.74 8.91 -9.84
N ASP A 93 -1.92 8.92 -8.78
CA ASP A 93 -0.71 9.76 -8.69
C ASP A 93 0.46 9.21 -9.51
N ASP A 94 0.44 7.93 -9.88
CA ASP A 94 1.45 7.30 -10.74
C ASP A 94 1.23 7.64 -12.23
N LEU A 95 0.06 8.17 -12.58
CA LEU A 95 -0.31 8.48 -13.96
C LEU A 95 0.35 9.79 -14.43
N HIS A 96 1.03 9.70 -15.58
CA HIS A 96 1.74 10.81 -16.20
C HIS A 96 1.22 11.01 -17.62
N PHE A 97 0.92 12.26 -17.96
CA PHE A 97 0.39 12.66 -19.26
C PHE A 97 1.11 13.93 -19.71
N ASP A 98 1.41 14.02 -21.00
CA ASP A 98 2.01 15.22 -21.58
C ASP A 98 1.01 16.39 -21.55
N GLY A 99 1.50 17.58 -21.22
CA GLY A 99 0.67 18.78 -21.10
C GLY A 99 -0.27 18.81 -19.87
N LYS A 100 -0.07 17.95 -18.86
CA LYS A 100 -0.90 17.97 -17.65
C LYS A 100 -0.74 19.27 -16.86
N LEU A 101 -1.87 19.81 -16.42
CA LEU A 101 -1.91 20.93 -15.46
C LEU A 101 -1.98 20.39 -14.04
N TYR A 102 -1.24 21.02 -13.13
CA TYR A 102 -1.34 20.74 -11.70
C TYR A 102 -2.30 21.73 -11.05
N GLY A 103 -3.41 21.21 -10.51
CA GLY A 103 -4.40 22.02 -9.80
C GLY A 103 -4.13 22.05 -8.29
N SER A 104 -4.35 23.21 -7.67
CA SER A 104 -4.39 23.34 -6.20
C SER A 104 -5.68 24.03 -5.79
N ALA A 105 -6.30 23.55 -4.71
CA ALA A 105 -7.56 24.08 -4.20
C ALA A 105 -7.33 25.04 -3.03
N LEU A 106 -7.70 26.31 -3.20
CA LEU A 106 -7.83 27.26 -2.09
C LEU A 106 -9.13 26.95 -1.32
N ARG A 107 -9.00 26.50 -0.06
CA ARG A 107 -10.14 26.14 0.80
C ARG A 107 -10.50 27.27 1.75
N ALA A 108 -11.77 27.32 2.16
CA ALA A 108 -12.23 28.28 3.16
C ALA A 108 -11.52 28.06 4.51
N LYS A 109 -11.09 29.15 5.15
CA LYS A 109 -10.47 29.11 6.49
C LYS A 109 -11.47 28.78 7.60
N TYR A 110 -12.76 29.04 7.37
CA TYR A 110 -13.82 28.89 8.36
C TYR A 110 -14.84 27.84 7.90
N PRO A 111 -15.40 27.04 8.82
CA PRO A 111 -16.39 26.01 8.48
C PRO A 111 -17.71 26.61 7.96
N ARG A 112 -18.00 27.86 8.31
CA ARG A 112 -19.14 28.63 7.80
C ARG A 112 -18.69 30.07 7.55
N ALA A 113 -18.87 30.54 6.32
CA ALA A 113 -18.61 31.92 5.94
C ALA A 113 -19.49 32.30 4.75
N LEU A 114 -19.79 33.60 4.62
CA LEU A 114 -20.33 34.16 3.39
C LEU A 114 -19.16 34.58 2.50
N VAL A 115 -19.06 34.00 1.31
CA VAL A 115 -18.05 34.43 0.32
C VAL A 115 -18.50 35.74 -0.29
N LYS A 116 -17.83 36.84 0.06
CA LYS A 116 -18.13 38.17 -0.48
C LYS A 116 -17.37 38.46 -1.78
N ASN A 117 -16.15 37.94 -1.91
CA ASN A 117 -15.28 38.17 -3.07
C ASN A 117 -14.25 37.03 -3.20
N ILE A 118 -13.78 36.78 -4.43
CA ILE A 118 -12.64 35.91 -4.76
C ILE A 118 -11.71 36.71 -5.68
N ASP A 119 -10.56 37.15 -5.16
CA ASP A 119 -9.55 37.86 -5.96
C ASP A 119 -8.49 36.87 -6.47
N THR A 120 -8.38 36.77 -7.80
CA THR A 120 -7.44 35.88 -8.49
C THR A 120 -6.25 36.61 -9.10
N SER A 121 -6.13 37.94 -8.92
CA SER A 121 -5.10 38.78 -9.54
C SER A 121 -3.68 38.25 -9.30
N LYS A 122 -3.34 37.96 -8.04
CA LYS A 122 -2.03 37.42 -7.67
C LYS A 122 -1.76 36.04 -8.27
N ALA A 123 -2.78 35.19 -8.36
CA ALA A 123 -2.62 33.85 -8.93
C ALA A 123 -2.37 33.91 -10.44
N LYS A 124 -3.06 34.81 -11.16
CA LYS A 124 -2.85 35.05 -12.59
C LYS A 124 -1.49 35.70 -12.88
N ALA A 125 -0.95 36.48 -11.95
CA ALA A 125 0.38 37.09 -12.08
C ALA A 125 1.54 36.09 -11.85
N LEU A 126 1.25 34.83 -11.51
CA LEU A 126 2.24 33.75 -11.43
C LEU A 126 2.44 33.02 -12.76
N GLU A 127 1.66 33.36 -13.80
CA GLU A 127 1.91 32.91 -15.18
C GLU A 127 3.21 33.48 -15.76
#